data_AF-A0A1I4ISD2-F1
#
_entry.id   AF-A0A1I4ISD2-F1
#
_cell.length_a   1.000
_cell.length_b   1.000
_cell.length_c   1.000
_cell.angle_alpha   90.00
_cell.angle_beta   90.00
_cell.angle_gamma   90.00
#
_symmetry.space_group_name_H-M   'P 1'
#
loop_
_entity.id
_entity.type
_entity.pdbx_description
1 polymer ?
#
loop_
_entity_poly.entity_id
_entity_poly.type
_entity_poly.pdbx_seq_one_letter_code
_entity_poly.pdbx_strand_id
1 'polypeptide(L)'
;MQHALFRLGLYESKIDGLTGPGTRKAMAEYSKRYHVDNNFASIALDIEFKRREQWQAEWTDLLDAAVSEELETYLLDFGSAKIKEKILFVGNHGWQTACLYINAKNQFGAYTGYQWVFFPMKKSVVDGYPPYVMPDLVPPLPKETYEFWCQMGFVVGQAD
;
A
#
# COMPACT_ATOMS: atom_id res chain seq x y z
N MET A 1 9.35 13.84 -7.49
CA MET A 1 8.70 14.73 -8.48
C MET A 1 9.39 14.73 -9.85
N GLN A 2 10.54 15.40 -10.06
CA GLN A 2 11.20 15.51 -11.38
C GLN A 2 11.46 14.16 -12.06
N HIS A 3 11.90 13.14 -11.32
CA HIS A 3 12.03 11.77 -11.84
C HIS A 3 10.72 11.20 -12.40
N ALA A 4 9.60 11.45 -11.73
CA ALA A 4 8.29 10.96 -12.18
C ALA A 4 7.85 11.68 -13.45
N LEU A 5 8.00 13.00 -13.50
CA LEU A 5 7.70 13.80 -14.70
C LEU A 5 8.60 13.41 -15.88
N PHE A 6 9.87 13.09 -15.63
CA PHE A 6 10.81 12.59 -16.64
C PHE A 6 10.36 11.24 -17.22
N ARG A 7 10.00 10.28 -16.36
CA ARG A 7 9.47 8.96 -16.80
C ARG A 7 8.19 9.07 -17.63
N LEU A 8 7.39 10.11 -17.40
CA LEU A 8 6.18 10.39 -18.16
C LEU A 8 6.43 11.15 -19.48
N GLY A 9 7.69 11.48 -19.77
CA GLY A 9 8.07 12.27 -20.95
C GLY A 9 7.69 13.75 -20.86
N LEU A 10 7.38 14.26 -19.67
CA LEU A 10 6.93 15.64 -19.45
C LEU A 10 8.08 16.57 -19.02
N TYR A 11 9.21 16.01 -18.58
CA TYR A 11 10.39 16.75 -18.15
C TYR A 11 11.64 16.19 -18.83
N GLU A 12 12.36 17.03 -19.57
CA GLU A 12 13.51 16.60 -20.38
C GLU A 12 14.86 17.12 -19.86
N SER A 13 14.83 18.01 -18.86
CA SER A 13 16.04 18.62 -18.31
C SER A 13 16.70 17.76 -17.23
N LYS A 14 17.91 18.16 -16.80
CA LYS A 14 18.62 17.51 -15.70
C LYS A 14 17.74 17.50 -14.44
N ILE A 15 17.78 16.37 -13.74
CA ILE A 15 17.12 16.23 -12.44
C ILE A 15 18.07 16.78 -11.37
N ASP A 16 17.61 17.82 -10.68
CA ASP A 16 18.40 18.61 -9.73
C ASP A 16 17.65 18.91 -8.42
N GLY A 17 16.38 18.51 -8.31
CA GLY A 17 15.51 18.75 -7.16
C GLY A 17 14.92 20.16 -7.08
N LEU A 18 15.30 21.08 -7.97
CA LEU A 18 14.83 22.46 -7.94
C LEU A 18 13.55 22.63 -8.77
N THR A 19 12.55 23.31 -8.22
CA THR A 19 11.30 23.59 -8.96
C THR A 19 11.46 24.81 -9.87
N GLY A 20 12.37 24.70 -10.85
CA GLY A 20 12.67 25.74 -11.83
C GLY A 20 11.61 25.90 -12.93
N PRO A 21 11.84 26.80 -13.92
CA PRO A 21 10.91 27.03 -15.02
C PRO A 21 10.53 25.76 -15.79
N GLY A 22 11.51 24.88 -16.05
CA GLY A 22 11.28 23.60 -16.73
C GLY A 22 10.37 22.66 -15.93
N THR A 23 10.60 22.54 -14.62
CA THR A 23 9.74 21.73 -13.74
C THR A 23 8.33 22.29 -13.66
N ARG A 24 8.17 23.62 -13.56
CA ARG A 24 6.84 24.25 -13.56
C ARG A 24 6.08 24.05 -14.87
N LYS A 25 6.78 24.06 -16.02
CA LYS A 25 6.17 23.72 -17.32
C LYS A 25 5.68 22.27 -17.34
N ALA A 26 6.52 21.34 -16.91
CA ALA A 26 6.17 19.92 -16.81
C ALA A 26 4.97 19.67 -15.87
N MET A 27 4.92 20.38 -14.74
CA MET A 27 3.79 20.32 -13.81
C MET A 27 2.49 20.87 -14.43
N ALA A 28 2.56 21.98 -15.15
CA ALA A 28 1.39 22.54 -15.85
C ALA A 28 0.86 21.57 -16.92
N GLU A 29 1.77 20.91 -17.64
CA GLU A 29 1.40 19.89 -18.62
C GLU A 29 0.79 18.65 -17.98
N TYR A 30 1.36 18.17 -16.86
CA TYR A 30 0.79 17.10 -16.06
C TYR A 30 -0.64 17.45 -15.59
N SER A 31 -0.80 18.63 -14.98
CA SER A 31 -2.08 19.14 -14.49
C SER A 31 -3.14 19.16 -15.61
N LYS A 32 -2.77 19.64 -16.80
CA LYS A 32 -3.65 19.64 -17.97
C LYS A 32 -4.00 18.22 -18.43
N ARG A 33 -3.01 17.32 -18.46
CA ARG A 33 -3.17 15.93 -18.95
C ARG A 33 -4.03 15.07 -18.04
N TYR A 34 -3.92 15.26 -16.73
CA TYR A 34 -4.57 14.42 -15.72
C TYR A 34 -5.69 15.13 -14.94
N HIS A 35 -6.00 16.38 -15.28
CA HIS A 35 -7.07 17.17 -14.67
C HIS A 35 -6.93 17.33 -13.15
N VAL A 36 -5.71 17.54 -12.67
CA VAL A 36 -5.40 17.81 -11.26
C VAL A 36 -4.95 19.26 -11.08
N ASP A 37 -5.08 19.80 -9.87
CA ASP A 37 -4.63 21.16 -9.59
C ASP A 37 -3.14 21.35 -9.88
N ASN A 38 -2.78 22.47 -10.50
CA ASN A 38 -1.40 22.79 -10.86
C ASN A 38 -0.58 23.27 -9.65
N ASN A 39 -0.38 22.40 -8.68
CA ASN A 39 0.50 22.62 -7.55
C ASN A 39 1.27 21.33 -7.19
N PHE A 40 2.36 21.48 -6.44
CA PHE A 40 3.23 20.35 -6.11
C PHE A 40 2.50 19.23 -5.36
N ALA A 41 1.70 19.58 -4.36
CA ALA A 41 1.05 18.61 -3.49
C ALA A 41 0.02 17.77 -4.27
N SER A 42 -0.87 18.41 -5.04
CA SER A 42 -1.89 17.71 -5.82
C SER A 42 -1.28 16.79 -6.88
N ILE A 43 -0.25 17.26 -7.59
CA ILE A 43 0.44 16.44 -8.60
C ILE A 43 1.21 15.29 -7.95
N ALA A 44 1.89 15.53 -6.83
CA ALA A 44 2.62 14.48 -6.12
C ALA A 44 1.65 13.40 -5.66
N LEU A 45 0.54 13.80 -5.03
CA LEU A 45 -0.50 12.87 -4.57
C LEU A 45 -1.08 12.06 -5.73
N ASP A 46 -1.44 12.69 -6.86
CA ASP A 46 -2.00 11.97 -8.01
C ASP A 46 -1.02 10.96 -8.60
N ILE A 47 0.26 11.34 -8.77
CA ILE A 47 1.32 10.41 -9.20
C ILE A 47 1.41 9.22 -8.24
N GLU A 48 1.36 9.46 -6.94
CA GLU A 48 1.43 8.41 -5.93
C GLU A 48 0.18 7.52 -5.90
N PHE A 49 -1.02 8.07 -6.10
CA PHE A 49 -2.25 7.28 -6.26
C PHE A 49 -2.18 6.38 -7.49
N LYS A 50 -1.81 6.91 -8.65
CA LYS A 50 -1.70 6.12 -9.89
C LYS A 50 -0.62 5.04 -9.80
N ARG A 51 0.52 5.35 -9.17
CA ARG A 51 1.57 4.36 -8.89
C ARG A 51 1.03 3.25 -7.98
N ARG A 52 0.24 3.60 -6.96
CA ARG A 52 -0.42 2.63 -6.08
C ARG A 52 -1.41 1.74 -6.81
N GLU A 53 -2.25 2.28 -7.69
CA GLU A 53 -3.20 1.48 -8.47
C GLU A 53 -2.46 0.47 -9.36
N GLN A 54 -1.37 0.89 -10.01
CA GLN A 54 -0.53 0.01 -10.82
C GLN A 54 0.14 -1.08 -9.98
N TRP A 55 0.76 -0.71 -8.86
CA TRP A 55 1.33 -1.67 -7.94
C TRP A 55 0.26 -2.61 -7.39
N GLN A 56 -0.89 -2.13 -6.94
CA GLN A 56 -1.91 -3.02 -6.40
C GLN A 56 -2.36 -4.07 -7.43
N ALA A 57 -2.47 -3.71 -8.71
CA ALA A 57 -2.77 -4.66 -9.77
C ALA A 57 -1.66 -5.71 -9.98
N GLU A 58 -0.39 -5.28 -10.04
CA GLU A 58 0.76 -6.18 -10.19
C GLU A 58 0.94 -7.14 -9.01
N TRP A 59 0.52 -6.72 -7.81
CA TRP A 59 0.80 -7.39 -6.55
C TRP A 59 -0.34 -8.28 -6.07
N THR A 60 -1.52 -8.20 -6.68
CA THR A 60 -2.71 -8.93 -6.21
C THR A 60 -2.48 -10.44 -6.20
N ASP A 61 -1.86 -11.00 -7.24
CA ASP A 61 -1.60 -12.44 -7.32
C ASP A 61 -0.56 -12.92 -6.29
N LEU A 62 0.49 -12.12 -6.09
CA LEU A 62 1.52 -12.39 -5.07
C LEU A 62 0.96 -12.28 -3.66
N LEU A 63 0.13 -11.26 -3.43
CA LEU A 63 -0.55 -11.04 -2.16
C LEU A 63 -1.50 -12.18 -1.86
N ASP A 64 -2.23 -12.68 -2.85
CA ASP A 64 -3.16 -13.79 -2.68
C ASP A 64 -2.48 -15.07 -2.22
N ALA A 65 -1.34 -15.41 -2.83
CA ALA A 65 -0.56 -16.58 -2.44
C ALA A 65 0.02 -16.42 -1.02
N ALA A 66 0.65 -15.29 -0.73
CA ALA A 66 1.29 -15.06 0.56
C ALA A 66 0.29 -14.90 1.72
N VAL A 67 -0.85 -14.23 1.48
CA VAL A 67 -1.93 -14.12 2.45
C VAL A 67 -2.53 -15.49 2.73
N SER A 68 -2.72 -16.34 1.72
CA SER A 68 -3.27 -17.68 1.93
C SER A 68 -2.34 -18.54 2.80
N GLU A 69 -1.04 -18.57 2.47
CA GLU A 69 -0.03 -19.32 3.25
C GLU A 69 0.03 -18.87 4.71
N GLU A 70 0.01 -17.56 4.98
CA GLU A 70 0.06 -17.06 6.36
C GLU A 70 -1.25 -17.26 7.10
N LEU A 71 -2.40 -17.02 6.47
CA LEU A 71 -3.72 -17.12 7.12
C LEU A 71 -4.06 -18.53 7.58
N GLU A 72 -3.61 -19.56 6.87
CA GLU A 72 -3.75 -20.95 7.30
C GLU A 72 -3.13 -21.20 8.68
N THR A 73 -2.13 -20.41 9.08
CA THR A 73 -1.50 -20.53 10.40
C THR A 73 -2.27 -19.82 11.52
N TYR A 74 -3.10 -18.82 11.19
CA TYR A 74 -3.82 -17.99 12.16
C TYR A 74 -5.31 -18.30 12.26
N LEU A 75 -5.92 -18.83 11.20
CA LEU A 75 -7.36 -19.12 11.14
C LEU A 75 -7.64 -20.60 11.36
N LEU A 76 -8.58 -20.89 12.25
CA LEU A 76 -8.99 -22.25 12.59
C LEU A 76 -9.59 -23.03 11.40
N ASP A 77 -10.25 -22.32 10.49
CA ASP A 77 -10.92 -22.87 9.31
C ASP A 77 -10.78 -21.88 8.16
N PHE A 78 -9.55 -21.76 7.64
CA PHE A 78 -9.19 -20.83 6.54
C PHE A 78 -10.11 -21.01 5.32
N GLY A 79 -10.40 -22.26 4.93
CA GLY A 79 -11.25 -22.56 3.77
C GLY A 79 -12.69 -22.02 3.89
N SER A 80 -13.15 -21.71 5.10
CA SER A 80 -14.46 -21.10 5.34
C SER A 80 -14.46 -19.57 5.42
N ALA A 81 -13.27 -18.96 5.44
CA ALA A 81 -13.12 -17.52 5.58
C ALA A 81 -13.55 -16.79 4.29
N LYS A 82 -14.19 -15.64 4.47
CA LYS A 82 -14.64 -14.79 3.36
C LYS A 82 -13.87 -13.48 3.40
N ILE A 83 -13.03 -13.25 2.40
CA ILE A 83 -12.21 -12.04 2.28
C ILE A 83 -12.84 -11.14 1.21
N LYS A 84 -13.12 -9.89 1.56
CA LYS A 84 -13.69 -8.89 0.64
C LYS A 84 -12.64 -7.93 0.09
N GLU A 85 -11.68 -7.55 0.92
CA GLU A 85 -10.65 -6.57 0.58
C GLU A 85 -9.30 -7.06 1.07
N LYS A 86 -8.27 -6.81 0.26
CA LYS A 86 -6.87 -7.12 0.54
C LYS A 86 -6.05 -5.89 0.19
N ILE A 87 -5.31 -5.39 1.16
CA ILE A 87 -4.43 -4.23 0.98
C ILE A 87 -3.06 -4.64 1.52
N LEU A 88 -2.05 -4.59 0.66
CA LEU A 88 -0.67 -4.75 1.09
C LEU A 88 -0.13 -3.41 1.57
N PHE A 89 0.36 -3.39 2.79
CA PHE A 89 1.13 -2.32 3.37
C PHE A 89 2.62 -2.68 3.28
N VAL A 90 3.43 -1.77 2.74
CA VAL A 90 4.89 -1.86 2.75
C VAL A 90 5.42 -0.64 3.48
N GLY A 91 6.03 -0.85 4.63
CA GLY A 91 6.61 0.21 5.42
C GLY A 91 8.02 0.58 4.99
N ASN A 92 8.47 1.76 5.44
CA ASN A 92 9.78 2.34 5.14
C ASN A 92 10.99 1.40 5.40
N HIS A 93 10.87 0.47 6.33
CA HIS A 93 11.95 -0.46 6.69
C HIS A 93 11.77 -1.85 6.07
N GLY A 94 10.94 -1.98 5.04
CA GLY A 94 10.69 -3.24 4.32
C GLY A 94 9.75 -4.20 5.03
N TRP A 95 9.19 -3.82 6.17
CA TRP A 95 8.12 -4.59 6.80
C TRP A 95 6.88 -4.57 5.90
N GLN A 96 6.27 -5.74 5.76
CA GLN A 96 5.10 -5.94 4.94
C GLN A 96 3.96 -6.44 5.81
N THR A 97 2.78 -5.89 5.60
CA THR A 97 1.60 -6.24 6.38
C THR A 97 0.39 -6.27 5.48
N ALA A 98 -0.42 -7.31 5.55
CA ALA A 98 -1.68 -7.36 4.84
C ALA A 98 -2.80 -6.84 5.75
N CYS A 99 -3.55 -5.88 5.25
CA CYS A 99 -4.83 -5.43 5.78
C CYS A 99 -5.92 -6.22 5.07
N LEU A 100 -6.71 -6.98 5.81
CA LEU A 100 -7.79 -7.79 5.24
C LEU A 100 -9.13 -7.41 5.84
N TYR A 101 -10.16 -7.26 4.99
CA TYR A 101 -11.54 -7.19 5.44
C TYR A 101 -12.15 -8.60 5.35
N ILE A 102 -12.17 -9.30 6.48
CA ILE A 102 -12.42 -10.74 6.54
C ILE A 102 -13.58 -11.08 7.48
N ASN A 103 -14.34 -12.12 7.14
CA ASN A 103 -15.27 -12.79 8.04
C ASN A 103 -14.88 -14.27 8.16
N ALA A 104 -14.46 -14.67 9.35
CA ALA A 104 -14.00 -16.02 9.65
C ALA A 104 -14.72 -16.59 10.88
N LYS A 105 -14.67 -17.92 11.02
CA LYS A 105 -15.20 -18.61 12.19
C LYS A 105 -14.28 -18.44 13.40
N ASN A 106 -14.87 -18.26 14.58
CA ASN A 106 -14.15 -18.35 15.84
C ASN A 106 -13.93 -19.81 16.27
N GLN A 107 -13.32 -20.02 17.45
CA GLN A 107 -13.11 -21.34 18.05
C GLN A 107 -14.37 -22.17 18.31
N PHE A 108 -15.55 -21.54 18.27
CA PHE A 108 -16.84 -22.21 18.42
C PHE A 108 -17.52 -22.50 17.08
N GLY A 109 -16.84 -22.24 15.96
CA GLY A 109 -17.37 -22.47 14.61
C GLY A 109 -18.35 -21.39 14.12
N ALA A 110 -18.58 -20.33 14.89
CA ALA A 110 -19.49 -19.24 14.53
C ALA A 110 -18.77 -18.10 13.80
N TYR A 111 -19.41 -17.52 12.79
CA TYR A 111 -18.89 -16.33 12.10
C TYR A 111 -18.93 -15.10 13.01
N THR A 112 -17.82 -14.36 13.01
CA THR A 112 -17.65 -13.16 13.85
C THR A 112 -18.14 -11.88 13.18
N GLY A 113 -18.55 -11.95 11.91
CA GLY A 113 -18.85 -10.79 11.10
C GLY A 113 -17.60 -10.27 10.38
N TYR A 114 -17.79 -9.33 9.48
CA TYR A 114 -16.66 -8.73 8.77
C TYR A 114 -15.92 -7.73 9.66
N GLN A 115 -14.61 -7.88 9.71
CA GLN A 115 -13.71 -7.03 10.48
C GLN A 115 -12.40 -6.82 9.72
N TRP A 116 -11.77 -5.67 9.97
CA TRP A 116 -10.42 -5.40 9.52
C TRP A 116 -9.41 -6.06 10.45
N VAL A 117 -8.42 -6.70 9.86
CA VAL A 117 -7.35 -7.41 10.56
C VAL A 117 -6.01 -7.13 9.89
N PHE A 118 -4.97 -7.03 10.73
CA PHE A 118 -3.59 -6.83 10.31
C PHE A 118 -2.83 -8.15 10.41
N PHE A 119 -2.19 -8.55 9.32
CA PHE A 119 -1.35 -9.74 9.26
C PHE A 119 0.08 -9.36 8.88
N PRO A 120 1.04 -9.41 9.81
CA PRO A 120 2.44 -9.28 9.46
C PRO A 120 2.81 -10.40 8.48
N MET A 121 3.39 -10.03 7.35
CA MET A 121 3.82 -10.98 6.33
C MET A 121 5.21 -11.48 6.73
N LYS A 122 5.41 -12.79 6.95
CA LYS A 122 6.75 -13.33 7.28
C LYS A 122 7.61 -13.48 6.04
N LYS A 123 6.99 -13.56 4.87
CA LYS A 123 7.67 -13.56 3.57
C LYS A 123 7.46 -12.22 2.89
N SER A 124 8.57 -11.66 2.39
CA SER A 124 8.50 -10.52 1.49
C SER A 124 7.84 -10.97 0.20
N VAL A 125 6.73 -10.35 -0.17
CA VAL A 125 6.23 -10.39 -1.55
C VAL A 125 7.04 -9.43 -2.42
N VAL A 126 7.64 -8.38 -1.83
CA VAL A 126 8.44 -7.34 -2.54
C VAL A 126 9.90 -7.70 -2.71
N ASP A 127 10.29 -8.03 -3.94
CA ASP A 127 11.69 -8.22 -4.32
C ASP A 127 12.55 -7.02 -3.90
N GLY A 128 13.65 -7.32 -3.19
CA GLY A 128 14.57 -6.31 -2.65
C GLY A 128 14.25 -5.80 -1.24
N TYR A 129 13.12 -6.20 -0.64
CA TYR A 129 12.83 -5.90 0.76
C TYR A 129 13.02 -7.14 1.64
N PRO A 130 13.83 -7.08 2.72
CA PRO A 130 14.01 -8.20 3.62
C PRO A 130 12.74 -8.44 4.44
N PRO A 131 12.35 -9.71 4.70
CA PRO A 131 11.27 -9.99 5.63
C PRO A 131 11.70 -9.53 7.03
N TYR A 132 11.04 -8.50 7.55
CA TYR A 132 11.23 -8.07 8.94
C TYR A 132 10.09 -8.62 9.78
N VAL A 133 10.44 -9.33 10.86
CA VAL A 133 9.49 -9.83 11.85
C VAL A 133 9.06 -8.64 12.70
N MET A 134 7.78 -8.24 12.63
CA MET A 134 7.25 -7.31 13.63
C MET A 134 7.48 -7.94 15.00
N PRO A 135 8.02 -7.20 15.99
CA PRO A 135 8.05 -7.71 17.36
C PRO A 135 6.63 -8.09 17.77
N ASP A 136 6.46 -9.25 18.41
CA ASP A 136 5.19 -9.94 18.73
C ASP A 136 4.15 -9.14 19.55
N LEU A 137 4.33 -7.83 19.69
CA LEU A 137 3.65 -6.96 20.63
C LEU A 137 3.31 -5.62 19.98
N VAL A 138 2.52 -5.63 18.92
CA VAL A 138 1.61 -4.50 18.69
C VAL A 138 0.33 -4.85 19.46
N PRO A 139 0.05 -4.21 20.61
CA PRO A 139 -1.21 -4.43 21.29
C PRO A 139 -2.37 -4.17 20.31
N PRO A 140 -3.49 -4.91 20.41
CA PRO A 140 -4.62 -4.71 19.52
C PRO A 140 -5.00 -3.23 19.56
N LEU A 141 -4.80 -2.53 18.44
CA LEU A 141 -5.21 -1.14 18.29
C LEU A 141 -6.75 -1.09 18.35
N PRO A 142 -7.34 0.04 18.75
CA PRO A 142 -8.78 0.24 18.60
C PRO A 142 -9.20 -0.02 17.15
N LYS A 143 -10.41 -0.56 16.96
CA LYS A 143 -10.96 -0.88 15.63
C LYS A 143 -10.88 0.33 14.69
N GLU A 144 -11.20 1.50 15.21
CA GLU A 144 -11.21 2.78 14.48
C GLU A 144 -9.79 3.14 14.01
N THR A 145 -8.79 2.83 14.83
CA THR A 145 -7.38 3.01 14.48
C THR A 145 -6.99 2.05 13.37
N TYR A 146 -7.39 0.78 13.42
CA TYR A 146 -7.11 -0.19 12.36
C TYR A 146 -7.80 0.15 11.04
N GLU A 147 -9.08 0.52 11.09
CA GLU A 147 -9.83 0.98 9.92
C GLU A 147 -9.18 2.22 9.32
N PHE A 148 -8.79 3.17 10.16
CA PHE A 148 -8.04 4.35 9.72
C PHE A 148 -6.73 3.96 9.03
N TRP A 149 -5.89 3.11 9.62
CA TRP A 149 -4.61 2.72 9.01
C TRP A 149 -4.78 1.91 7.72
N CYS A 150 -5.73 0.97 7.67
CA CYS A 150 -6.03 0.21 6.44
C CYS A 150 -6.61 1.10 5.34
N GLN A 151 -7.49 2.06 5.68
CA GLN A 151 -8.08 2.99 4.71
C GLN A 151 -7.12 4.09 4.27
N MET A 152 -6.19 4.51 5.13
CA MET A 152 -5.22 5.57 4.83
C MET A 152 -4.09 5.11 3.92
N GLY A 153 -3.81 3.81 3.82
CA GLY A 153 -2.88 3.24 2.83
C GLY A 153 -1.51 3.92 2.80
N PHE A 154 -0.90 4.14 3.98
CA PHE A 154 0.39 4.81 4.09
C PHE A 154 1.53 3.92 3.57
N VAL A 155 1.91 4.04 2.30
CA VAL A 155 3.28 3.64 1.92
C VAL A 155 4.18 4.72 2.50
N VAL A 156 4.78 4.48 3.66
CA VAL A 156 5.94 5.27 4.03
C VAL A 156 7.03 4.84 3.06
N GLY A 157 7.30 5.69 2.08
CA GLY A 157 8.41 5.57 1.14
C GLY A 157 9.18 6.88 1.11
N GLN A 158 10.29 6.91 1.84
CA GLN A 158 11.40 7.88 1.89
C GLN A 158 11.22 9.25 2.57
N ALA A 159 11.95 9.44 3.67
CA ALA A 159 13.12 10.33 3.69
C ALA A 159 14.30 9.42 4.12
N ASP A 160 15.39 9.25 3.38
CA ASP A 160 16.21 10.27 2.71
C ASP A 160 16.47 10.00 1.22
#